data_AF-A0A2S9RP98-F1
#
_entry.id   AF-A0A2S9RP98-F1
#
_cell.length_a   1.000
_cell.length_b   1.000
_cell.length_c   1.000
_cell.angle_alpha   90.00
_cell.angle_beta   90.00
_cell.angle_gamma   90.00
#
_symmetry.space_group_name_H-M   'P 1'
#
loop_
_entity.id
_entity.type
_entity.pdbx_description
1 polymer ?
#
loop_
_entity_poly.entity_id
_entity_poly.type
_entity_poly.pdbx_seq_one_letter_code
_entity_poly.pdbx_strand_id
1 'polypeptide(L)' 'MNNLSQIRGQLGITQRQLANHIGWSQPRIANYETGLRSPLLSVAQKIVQTLNLTWGKSLY' A
#
# COMPACT_ATOMS: atom_id res chain seq x y z
N MET A 1 -13.91 -2.74 1.78
CA MET A 1 -12.75 -2.04 1.18
C MET A 1 -12.03 -1.31 2.29
N ASN A 2 -10.74 -1.58 2.50
CA ASN A 2 -9.91 -0.85 3.47
C ASN A 2 -9.30 0.41 2.81
N ASN A 3 -8.94 1.41 3.62
CA ASN A 3 -8.31 2.66 3.19
C ASN A 3 -7.10 2.42 2.27
N LEU A 4 -6.29 1.40 2.56
CA LEU A 4 -5.14 1.05 1.72
C LEU A 4 -5.55 0.67 0.28
N SER A 5 -6.55 -0.19 0.12
CA SER A 5 -7.02 -0.61 -1.20
C SER A 5 -7.64 0.55 -1.98
N GLN A 6 -8.29 1.48 -1.30
CA GLN A 6 -8.89 2.67 -1.92
C GLN A 6 -7.81 3.62 -2.42
N ILE A 7 -6.84 3.98 -1.57
CA ILE A 7 -5.71 4.84 -1.94
C ILE A 7 -4.93 4.21 -3.09
N ARG A 8 -4.65 2.91 -3.00
CA ARG A 8 -3.96 2.17 -4.07
C ARG A 8 -4.74 2.22 -5.40
N GLY A 9 -6.06 2.10 -5.34
CA GLY A 9 -6.94 2.22 -6.51
C GLY A 9 -6.95 3.62 -7.11
N GLN A 10 -6.99 4.67 -6.27
CA GLN A 10 -6.91 6.07 -6.71
C GLN A 10 -5.59 6.38 -7.41
N LEU A 11 -4.49 5.77 -6.95
CA LEU A 11 -3.16 5.89 -7.56
C LEU A 11 -2.99 4.98 -8.80
N GLY A 12 -3.97 4.13 -9.13
CA GLY A 12 -3.91 3.26 -10.31
C GLY A 12 -2.87 2.15 -10.25
N ILE A 13 -2.38 1.78 -9.06
CA ILE A 13 -1.32 0.77 -8.89
C ILE A 13 -1.85 -0.57 -8.40
N THR A 14 -1.12 -1.64 -8.70
CA THR A 14 -1.44 -3.01 -8.26
C THR A 14 -0.81 -3.34 -6.90
N GLN A 15 -1.35 -4.34 -6.21
CA GLN A 15 -0.74 -4.86 -4.97
C GLN A 15 0.71 -5.33 -5.18
N ARG A 16 1.01 -5.91 -6.36
CA ARG A 16 2.36 -6.38 -6.71
C ARG A 16 3.34 -5.23 -6.92
N GLN A 17 2.92 -4.13 -7.55
CA GLN A 17 3.76 -2.95 -7.68
C GLN A 17 4.12 -2.34 -6.31
N LEU A 18 3.12 -2.20 -5.44
CA LEU A 18 3.35 -1.72 -4.07
C LEU A 18 4.28 -2.66 -3.29
N ALA A 19 4.04 -3.96 -3.37
CA ALA A 19 4.85 -4.97 -2.70
C ALA A 19 6.32 -4.91 -3.16
N ASN A 20 6.56 -4.89 -4.48
CA ASN A 20 7.89 -4.82 -5.06
C ASN A 20 8.65 -3.56 -4.61
N HIS A 21 7.98 -2.42 -4.54
CA HIS A 21 8.61 -1.16 -4.14
C HIS A 21 8.98 -1.12 -2.65
N ILE A 22 8.18 -1.76 -1.79
CA ILE A 22 8.48 -1.86 -0.35
C ILE A 22 9.49 -3.00 -0.06
N GLY A 23 9.67 -3.93 -1.00
CA GLY A 23 10.48 -5.15 -0.82
C GLY A 23 9.73 -6.27 -0.10
N TRP A 24 8.41 -6.35 -0.29
CA TRP A 24 7.53 -7.34 0.33
C TRP A 24 6.87 -8.25 -0.72
N SER A 25 6.22 -9.32 -0.25
CA SER A 25 5.42 -10.19 -1.09
C SER A 25 4.02 -9.59 -1.32
N GLN A 26 3.45 -9.83 -2.51
CA GLN A 26 2.09 -9.39 -2.82
C GLN A 26 1.03 -9.94 -1.83
N PRO A 27 1.09 -11.21 -1.36
CA PRO A 27 0.13 -11.70 -0.36
C PRO A 27 0.16 -10.93 0.95
N ARG A 28 1.31 -10.34 1.33
CA ARG A 28 1.40 -9.49 2.51
C ARG A 28 0.54 -8.24 2.37
N ILE A 29 0.56 -7.60 1.20
CA ILE A 29 -0.30 -6.43 0.90
C ILE A 29 -1.77 -6.86 0.88
N ALA A 30 -2.09 -7.99 0.24
CA ALA A 30 -3.45 -8.51 0.19
C ALA A 30 -4.02 -8.75 1.60
N ASN A 31 -3.24 -9.34 2.52
CA ASN A 31 -3.66 -9.57 3.90
C ASN A 31 -3.98 -8.27 4.66
N TYR A 32 -3.29 -7.17 4.36
CA TYR A 32 -3.59 -5.86 4.95
C TYR A 32 -4.84 -5.23 4.33
N GLU A 33 -5.06 -5.41 3.03
CA GLU A 33 -6.23 -4.87 2.33
C GLU A 33 -7.53 -5.61 2.69
N THR A 34 -7.45 -6.91 2.98
CA THR A 34 -8.60 -7.75 3.39
C THR A 34 -8.84 -7.73 4.90
N GLY A 35 -7.93 -7.16 5.70
CA GLY A 35 -8.03 -7.15 7.16
C GLY A 35 -7.65 -8.46 7.83
N LEU A 36 -7.19 -9.48 7.09
CA LEU A 36 -6.67 -10.74 7.64
C LEU A 36 -5.46 -10.52 8.55
N ARG A 37 -4.70 -9.45 8.32
CA ARG A 37 -3.70 -8.95 9.25
C ARG A 37 -3.88 -7.45 9.46
N SER A 38 -3.82 -7.02 10.70
CA SER A 38 -3.70 -5.60 11.02
C SER A 38 -2.21 -5.21 10.99
N PRO A 39 -1.80 -4.22 10.18
CA PRO A 39 -0.43 -3.73 10.20
C PRO A 39 -0.18 -3.00 11.53
N LEU A 40 1.03 -3.16 12.07
CA LEU A 40 1.53 -2.29 13.13
C LEU A 40 1.61 -0.84 12.63
N LEU A 41 1.60 0.13 13.54
CA LEU A 41 1.70 1.55 13.18
C LEU A 41 2.92 1.84 12.28
N SER A 42 4.08 1.26 12.59
CA SER A 42 5.30 1.40 11.78
C SER A 42 5.16 0.83 10.37
N VAL A 43 4.41 -0.26 10.21
CA VAL A 43 4.12 -0.88 8.91
C VAL A 43 3.18 0.03 8.11
N ALA A 44 2.14 0.55 8.74
CA ALA A 44 1.22 1.49 8.10
C ALA A 44 1.94 2.77 7.65
N GLN A 45 2.80 3.34 8.51
CA GLN A 45 3.63 4.50 8.18
C GLN A 45 4.54 4.23 6.97
N LYS A 46 5.21 3.06 6.95
CA LYS A 46 6.07 2.69 5.82
C LYS A 46 5.28 2.61 4.50
N ILE A 47 4.09 2.02 4.53
CA ILE A 47 3.22 1.94 3.34
C ILE A 47 2.85 3.35 2.87
N VAL A 48 2.34 4.21 3.76
CA VAL A 48 1.93 5.57 3.42
C VAL A 48 3.11 6.40 2.89
N GLN A 49 4.27 6.31 3.53
CA GLN A 49 5.47 7.01 3.10
C GLN A 49 5.90 6.57 1.70
N THR A 50 5.92 5.25 1.43
CA THR A 50 6.23 4.73 0.09
C THR A 50 5.21 5.19 -0.95
N LEU A 51 3.91 5.17 -0.63
CA LEU A 51 2.88 5.67 -1.53
C LEU A 51 3.08 7.15 -1.88
N ASN A 52 3.35 7.98 -0.87
CA ASN A 52 3.54 9.42 -1.05
C ASN A 52 4.81 9.76 -1.84
N LEU A 53 5.93 9.09 -1.54
CA LEU A 53 7.21 9.37 -2.21
C LEU A 53 7.22 8.95 -3.67
N THR A 54 6.58 7.82 -3.98
CA THR A 54 6.68 7.18 -5.30
C THR A 54 5.53 7.57 -6.23
N TRP A 55 4.31 7.66 -5.72
CA TRP A 55 3.10 7.92 -6.51
C TRP A 55 2.34 9.19 -6.09
N GLY A 56 2.62 9.75 -4.91
CA GLY A 56 1.98 10.97 -4.41
C GLY A 56 2.29 12.22 -5.23
N LYS A 57 3.33 12.21 -6.06
CA LYS A 57 3.66 13.32 -6.99
C LYS A 57 2.76 13.39 -8.23
N SER A 58 1.93 12.36 -8.49
CA SER A 58 1.03 12.35 -9.65
C SER A 58 -0.31 13.07 -9.42
N LEU A 59 -0.51 13.64 -8.22
CA LEU A 59 -1.76 14.29 -7.80
C LEU A 59 -1.73 15.83 -7.88
N TYR A 60 -0.70 16.42 -8.50
CA TYR A 60 -0.59 17.86 -8.77
C TYR A 60 -0.15 18.13 -10.20
#